data_AF-A0A817D0S4-F1
#
_entry.id   AF-A0A817D0S4-F1
#
_cell.length_a   1.000
_cell.length_b   1.000
_cell.length_c   1.000
_cell.angle_alpha   90.00
_cell.angle_beta   90.00
_cell.angle_gamma   90.00
#
_symmetry.space_group_name_H-M   'P 1'
#
loop_
_entity.id
_entity.type
_entity.pdbx_description
1 polymer ?
#
loop_
_entity_poly.entity_id
_entity_poly.type
_entity_poly.pdbx_seq_one_letter_code
_entity_poly.pdbx_strand_id
1 'polypeptide(L)'
;MLNSIDLIYIQLATIITSFYYRLDLSIRVCFSSSYEFLLYELLCLTIEVYLPSQIDYVYIRSILLIDDYFTRRFMIKYSLDNKNYVVIVHAHIADVS
;
A
#
# COMPACT_ATOMS: atom_id res chain seq x y z
N MET A 1 -19.12 1.45 -10.64
CA MET A 1 -18.81 2.56 -9.71
C MET A 1 -17.58 2.12 -8.94
N LEU A 2 -16.44 2.82 -9.04
CA LEU A 2 -15.27 2.49 -8.23
C LEU A 2 -15.58 2.82 -6.76
N ASN A 3 -15.22 1.91 -5.84
CA ASN A 3 -15.36 2.17 -4.40
C ASN A 3 -14.39 3.29 -4.00
N SER A 4 -14.74 4.12 -3.03
CA SER A 4 -13.87 5.19 -2.51
C SER A 4 -12.52 4.65 -2.04
N ILE A 5 -12.48 3.40 -1.54
CA ILE A 5 -11.24 2.72 -1.14
C ILE A 5 -10.36 2.43 -2.35
N ASP A 6 -10.93 1.92 -3.44
CA ASP A 6 -10.20 1.66 -4.67
C ASP A 6 -9.58 2.96 -5.22
N LEU A 7 -10.33 4.07 -5.16
CA LEU A 7 -9.84 5.38 -5.58
C LEU A 7 -8.66 5.85 -4.74
N ILE A 8 -8.74 5.75 -3.41
CA ILE A 8 -7.64 6.11 -2.51
C ILE A 8 -6.41 5.23 -2.78
N TYR A 9 -6.63 3.93 -3.00
CA TYR A 9 -5.55 2.98 -3.31
C TYR A 9 -4.84 3.34 -4.62
N ILE A 10 -5.59 3.62 -5.68
CA ILE A 10 -5.04 4.03 -6.99
C ILE A 10 -4.32 5.38 -6.88
N GLN A 11 -4.87 6.34 -6.12
CA GLN A 11 -4.24 7.64 -5.91
C GLN A 11 -2.90 7.51 -5.19
N LEU A 12 -2.84 6.69 -4.12
CA LEU A 12 -1.58 6.42 -3.41
C LEU A 12 -0.54 5.74 -4.31
N ALA A 13 -0.96 4.74 -5.09
CA ALA A 13 -0.08 4.08 -6.07
C ALA A 13 0.45 5.08 -7.11
N THR A 14 -0.39 5.98 -7.58
CA THR A 14 -0.01 7.02 -8.55
C THR A 14 0.97 8.02 -7.94
N ILE A 15 0.73 8.48 -6.70
CA ILE A 15 1.61 9.43 -6.00
C ILE A 15 3.01 8.82 -5.83
N ILE A 16 3.08 7.56 -5.39
CA ILE A 16 4.37 6.93 -5.08
C ILE A 16 5.13 6.59 -6.35
N THR A 17 4.48 6.03 -7.38
CA THR A 17 5.14 5.77 -8.67
C THR A 17 5.64 7.08 -9.30
N SER A 18 4.83 8.15 -9.27
CA SER A 18 5.24 9.48 -9.76
C SER A 18 6.43 10.05 -9.00
N PHE A 19 6.52 9.81 -7.68
CA PHE A 19 7.67 10.23 -6.88
C PHE A 19 8.96 9.55 -7.36
N TYR A 20 8.95 8.23 -7.54
CA TYR A 20 10.14 7.50 -8.02
C TYR A 20 10.51 7.84 -9.46
N TYR A 21 9.53 8.05 -10.34
CA TYR A 21 9.79 8.52 -11.70
C TYR A 21 10.49 9.90 -11.71
N ARG A 22 10.16 10.80 -10.78
CA ARG A 22 10.84 12.09 -10.65
C ARG A 22 12.27 11.97 -10.15
N LEU A 23 12.61 10.88 -9.48
CA LEU A 23 13.98 10.57 -9.05
C LEU A 23 14.79 9.83 -10.13
N ASP A 24 14.23 9.66 -11.33
CA ASP A 24 14.81 8.89 -12.43
C ASP A 24 15.14 7.44 -12.05
N LEU A 25 14.35 6.87 -11.13
CA LEU A 25 14.50 5.49 -10.68
C LEU A 25 13.61 4.57 -11.51
N SER A 26 14.22 3.54 -12.10
CA SER A 26 13.49 2.49 -12.82
C SER A 26 12.77 1.59 -11.83
N ILE A 27 11.44 1.62 -11.82
CA ILE A 27 10.61 0.84 -10.91
C ILE A 27 9.79 -0.21 -11.64
N ARG A 28 9.45 -1.29 -10.93
CA ARG A 28 8.31 -2.15 -11.25
C ARG A 28 7.34 -2.19 -10.08
N VAL A 29 6.07 -2.35 -10.43
CA VAL A 29 4.98 -2.45 -9.48
C VAL A 29 4.38 -3.84 -9.61
N CYS A 30 4.28 -4.55 -8.49
CA CYS A 30 3.81 -5.93 -8.45
C CYS A 30 2.71 -6.07 -7.41
N PHE A 31 1.79 -7.02 -7.63
CA PHE A 31 0.92 -7.48 -6.56
C PHE A 31 1.64 -8.60 -5.82
N SER A 32 1.74 -8.47 -4.49
CA SER A 32 2.25 -9.58 -3.68
C SER A 32 1.25 -10.72 -3.70
N SER A 33 1.77 -11.93 -3.63
CA SER A 33 0.96 -13.12 -3.50
C SER A 33 0.35 -13.19 -2.10
N SER A 34 -0.86 -13.73 -1.97
CA SER A 34 -1.58 -13.76 -0.70
C SER A 34 -0.88 -14.54 0.42
N TYR A 35 0.06 -15.44 0.10
CA TYR A 35 0.86 -16.15 1.10
C TYR A 35 1.93 -15.27 1.77
N GLU A 36 2.24 -14.11 1.18
CA GLU A 36 3.19 -13.12 1.72
C GLU A 36 2.51 -12.13 2.66
N PHE A 37 1.16 -12.13 2.68
CA PHE A 37 0.39 -11.16 3.45
C PHE A 37 0.45 -11.49 4.94
N LEU A 38 0.57 -10.45 5.75
CA LEU A 38 0.31 -10.57 7.18
C LEU A 38 -1.18 -10.82 7.42
N LEU A 39 -1.52 -11.36 8.59
CA LEU A 39 -2.89 -11.74 8.97
C LEU A 39 -3.93 -10.61 8.85
N TYR A 40 -3.47 -9.36 8.78
CA TYR A 40 -4.30 -8.17 8.74
C TYR A 40 -4.30 -7.48 7.37
N GLU A 41 -3.58 -8.01 6.38
CA GLU A 41 -3.47 -7.43 5.05
C GLU A 41 -4.41 -8.15 4.08
N LEU A 42 -5.22 -7.38 3.34
CA LEU A 42 -6.13 -7.90 2.30
C LEU A 42 -5.55 -7.76 0.90
N LEU A 43 -4.75 -6.73 0.66
CA LEU A 43 -4.12 -6.45 -0.61
C LEU A 43 -2.78 -5.77 -0.35
N CYS A 44 -1.73 -6.23 -1.03
CA CYS A 44 -0.41 -5.61 -1.00
C CYS A 44 0.09 -5.38 -2.42
N LEU A 45 0.41 -4.13 -2.72
CA LEU A 45 1.12 -3.73 -3.93
C LEU A 45 2.54 -3.38 -3.53
N THR A 46 3.51 -4.10 -4.09
CA THR A 46 4.93 -3.90 -3.85
C THR A 46 5.53 -3.03 -4.93
N ILE A 47 6.49 -2.20 -4.52
CA ILE A 47 7.25 -1.31 -5.40
C ILE A 47 8.71 -1.70 -5.25
N GLU A 48 9.31 -2.04 -6.38
CA GLU A 48 10.67 -2.50 -6.46
C GLU A 48 11.45 -1.59 -7.40
N VAL A 49 12.64 -1.17 -7.01
CA VAL A 49 13.53 -0.35 -7.85
C VAL A 49 14.63 -1.25 -8.40
N TYR A 50 14.94 -1.07 -9.68
CA TYR A 50 16.07 -1.70 -10.31
C TYR A 50 17.38 -1.10 -9.82
N LEU A 51 18.26 -1.93 -9.25
CA LEU A 51 19.60 -1.53 -8.85
C LEU A 51 20.61 -2.13 -9.84
N PRO A 52 21.28 -1.29 -10.67
CA PRO A 52 22.25 -1.77 -11.65
C PRO A 52 23.43 -2.51 -11.02
N SER A 53 23.80 -2.17 -9.79
CA SER A 53 24.88 -2.84 -9.04
C SER A 53 24.57 -4.30 -8.69
N GLN A 54 23.29 -4.66 -8.63
CA GLN A 54 22.82 -6.01 -8.33
C GLN A 54 22.21 -6.70 -9.56
N ILE A 55 21.99 -5.96 -10.64
CA ILE A 55 21.32 -6.42 -11.87
C ILE A 55 19.94 -7.02 -11.53
N ASP A 56 19.26 -6.44 -10.54
CA ASP A 56 18.00 -6.96 -10.04
C ASP A 56 17.09 -5.84 -9.52
N TYR A 57 15.80 -6.17 -9.39
CA TYR A 57 14.82 -5.35 -8.71
C TYR A 57 14.83 -5.68 -7.22
N VAL A 58 15.06 -4.66 -6.41
CA VAL A 58 15.07 -4.80 -4.96
C VAL A 58 13.75 -4.29 -4.42
N TYR A 59 13.15 -5.09 -3.54
CA TYR A 59 11.99 -4.68 -2.77
C TYR A 59 12.33 -3.45 -1.93
N ILE A 60 11.56 -2.39 -2.13
CA ILE A 60 11.77 -1.15 -1.40
C ILE A 60 10.51 -0.89 -0.59
N ARG A 61 9.30 -0.89 -1.17
CA ARG A 61 8.08 -0.45 -0.46
C ARG A 61 6.84 -1.31 -0.75
N SER A 62 5.79 -1.06 0.04
CA SER A 62 4.46 -1.57 -0.21
C SER A 62 3.35 -0.55 0.08
N ILE A 63 2.23 -0.72 -0.63
CA ILE A 63 0.93 -0.12 -0.33
C ILE A 63 0.01 -1.26 0.09
N LEU A 64 -0.60 -1.11 1.25
CA LEU A 64 -1.33 -2.15 1.96
C LEU A 64 -2.77 -1.72 2.17
N LEU A 65 -3.72 -2.57 1.78
CA LEU A 65 -5.09 -2.49 2.26
C LEU A 65 -5.22 -3.39 3.48
N ILE A 66 -5.48 -2.78 4.64
CA ILE A 66 -5.65 -3.48 5.92
C ILE A 66 -7.14 -3.64 6.27
N ASP A 67 -7.99 -2.84 5.61
CA ASP A 67 -9.43 -2.72 5.89
C ASP A 67 -9.67 -2.27 7.34
N ASP A 68 -10.69 -2.82 8.01
CA ASP A 68 -11.09 -2.40 9.35
C ASP A 68 -10.52 -3.30 10.47
N TYR A 69 -9.52 -4.13 10.17
CA TYR A 69 -8.95 -5.08 11.12
C TYR A 69 -8.49 -4.44 12.45
N PHE A 70 -7.67 -3.38 12.37
CA PHE A 70 -7.21 -2.66 13.56
C PHE A 70 -8.30 -1.79 14.17
N THR A 71 -9.10 -1.13 13.34
CA THR A 71 -10.11 -0.18 13.81
C THR A 71 -11.25 -0.88 14.53
N ARG A 72 -11.60 -2.11 14.15
CA ARG A 72 -12.48 -3.00 14.93
C ARG A 72 -11.91 -3.30 16.31
N ARG A 73 -10.62 -3.65 16.40
CA ARG A 73 -9.97 -3.98 17.67
C ARG A 73 -9.85 -2.79 18.62
N PHE A 74 -9.64 -1.60 18.06
CA PHE A 74 -9.55 -0.35 18.82
C PHE A 74 -10.89 0.40 18.96
N MET A 75 -11.99 -0.16 18.46
CA MET A 75 -13.32 0.47 18.47
C MET A 75 -13.38 1.84 17.79
N ILE A 76 -12.56 2.05 16.75
CA ILE A 76 -12.53 3.27 15.93
C ILE A 76 -13.64 3.20 14.89
N LYS A 77 -14.80 3.74 15.25
CA LYS A 77 -15.98 3.75 14.39
C LYS A 77 -15.94 4.91 13.41
N TYR A 78 -16.51 4.68 12.21
CA TYR A 78 -16.73 5.75 11.23
C TYR A 78 -17.82 6.73 11.68
N SER A 79 -18.84 6.22 12.38
CA SER A 79 -19.92 7.02 12.97
C SER A 79 -20.41 6.37 14.26
N LEU A 80 -20.87 7.18 15.22
CA LEU A 80 -21.35 6.73 16.54
C LEU A 80 -22.52 5.75 16.44
N ASP A 81 -23.39 5.93 15.44
CA ASP A 81 -24.64 5.19 15.27
C ASP A 81 -24.48 3.92 14.41
N ASN A 82 -23.36 3.76 13.72
CA ASN A 82 -23.13 2.66 12.79
C ASN A 82 -22.18 1.61 13.35
N LYS A 83 -22.41 0.34 12.98
CA LYS A 83 -21.46 -0.76 13.18
C LYS A 83 -20.30 -0.76 12.17
N ASN A 84 -20.13 0.35 11.45
CA ASN A 84 -19.10 0.51 10.43
C ASN A 84 -17.85 1.11 11.06
N TYR A 85 -16.73 0.45 10.82
CA TYR A 85 -15.42 0.87 11.31
C TYR A 85 -14.66 1.59 10.21
N VAL A 86 -13.66 2.38 10.60
CA VAL A 86 -12.81 3.08 9.64
C VAL A 86 -11.95 2.07 8.89
N VAL A 87 -11.85 2.20 7.58
CA VAL A 87 -10.98 1.37 6.74
C VAL A 87 -9.60 2.02 6.66
N ILE A 88 -8.54 1.23 6.83
CA ILE A 88 -7.16 1.68 6.73
C ILE A 88 -6.56 1.24 5.40
N VAL A 89 -6.05 2.22 4.65
CA VAL A 89 -5.07 2.03 3.59
C VAL A 89 -3.76 2.62 4.08
N HIS A 90 -2.70 1.82 4.07
CA HIS A 90 -1.41 2.20 4.59
C HIS A 90 -0.37 2.15 3.47
N ALA A 91 0.37 3.23 3.26
CA ALA A 91 1.45 3.27 2.30
C ALA A 91 2.77 3.51 3.03
N HIS A 92 3.70 2.58 2.89
CA HIS A 92 5.01 2.70 3.53
C HIS A 92 6.01 3.31 2.55
N ILE A 93 6.54 4.48 2.87
CA ILE A 93 7.65 5.11 2.15
C ILE A 93 8.82 5.15 3.13
N ALA A 94 9.72 4.19 3.05
CA ALA A 94 10.99 4.26 3.76
C ALA A 94 11.94 5.23 3.07
N ASP A 95 12.91 5.66 3.85
CA ASP A 95 14.05 6.46 3.43
C ASP A 95 15.06 5.58 2.68
N VAL A 96 15.78 6.15 1.73
CA VAL A 96 16.93 5.49 1.08
C VAL A 96 18.16 6.27 1.55
N SER A 97 18.54 6.04 2.81
CA SER A 97 19.71 6.65 3.45
C SER A 97 20.96 5.81 3.26
#